data_AF-A0A218MAJ8-F1
#
_entry.id   AF-A0A218MAJ8-F1
#
_cell.length_a   1.000
_cell.length_b   1.000
_cell.length_c   1.000
_cell.angle_alpha   90.00
_cell.angle_beta   90.00
_cell.angle_gamma   90.00
#
_symmetry.space_group_name_H-M   'P 1'
#
loop_
_entity.id
_entity.type
_entity.pdbx_description
1 polymer ?
#
loop_
_entity_poly.entity_id
_entity_poly.type
_entity_poly.pdbx_seq_one_letter_code
_entity_poly.pdbx_strand_id
1 'polypeptide(L)'
;MRIELPSISEQQRAIFEQATQDGIKQLRANLDAPRLPSQSEVDEQAYSRAHLLREHEGWEAPHPDIICAYFRHFQAHFSDYNTDAKLAALLGLTSDRRIREYKSGARTIPYGVWRKFLVMTGRAPQEIIQVFAFMG
;
A
#
# COMPACT_ATOMS: atom_id res chain seq x y z
N MET A 1 -43.44 -5.46 23.85
CA MET A 1 -42.48 -4.48 23.32
C MET A 1 -41.96 -5.02 21.99
N ARG A 2 -42.27 -4.38 20.85
CA ARG A 2 -41.67 -4.73 19.56
C ARG A 2 -40.37 -3.95 19.44
N ILE A 3 -39.25 -4.64 19.23
CA ILE A 3 -37.99 -4.00 18.85
C ILE A 3 -38.07 -3.84 17.33
N GLU A 4 -38.23 -2.62 16.86
CA GLU A 4 -38.14 -2.32 15.43
C GLU A 4 -36.67 -2.37 15.03
N LEU A 5 -36.30 -3.40 14.26
CA LEU A 5 -34.96 -3.53 13.72
C LEU A 5 -34.90 -2.80 12.37
N PRO A 6 -33.81 -2.05 12.10
CA PRO A 6 -33.58 -1.45 10.81
C PRO A 6 -33.50 -2.53 9.72
N SER A 7 -33.91 -2.15 8.51
CA SER A 7 -33.79 -2.98 7.32
C SER A 7 -32.33 -3.35 7.02
N ILE A 8 -32.11 -4.39 6.22
CA ILE A 8 -30.76 -4.80 5.80
C ILE A 8 -30.02 -3.66 5.08
N SER A 9 -30.73 -2.89 4.24
CA SER A 9 -30.16 -1.74 3.53
C SER A 9 -29.69 -0.64 4.48
N GLU A 10 -30.45 -0.37 5.56
CA GLU A 10 -30.06 0.59 6.59
C GLU A 10 -28.86 0.09 7.40
N GLN A 11 -28.82 -1.21 7.73
CA GLN A 11 -27.67 -1.81 8.41
C GLN A 11 -26.40 -1.75 7.55
N GLN A 12 -26.49 -2.06 6.26
CA GLN A 12 -25.37 -1.96 5.32
C GLN A 12 -24.86 -0.53 5.21
N ARG A 13 -25.77 0.45 5.10
CA ARG A 13 -25.40 1.87 5.09
C ARG A 13 -24.67 2.28 6.37
N ALA A 14 -25.12 1.82 7.53
CA ALA A 14 -24.44 2.10 8.80
C ALA A 14 -23.01 1.51 8.83
N ILE A 15 -22.81 0.31 8.27
CA ILE A 15 -21.47 -0.30 8.15
C ILE A 15 -20.56 0.56 7.26
N PHE A 16 -21.06 1.03 6.11
CA PHE A 16 -20.26 1.89 5.21
C PHE A 16 -19.91 3.23 5.85
N GLU A 17 -20.85 3.83 6.59
CA GLU A 17 -20.61 5.08 7.31
C GLU A 17 -19.53 4.90 8.38
N GLN A 18 -19.65 3.86 9.22
CA GLN A 18 -18.65 3.57 10.25
C GLN A 18 -17.26 3.32 9.64
N ALA A 19 -17.17 2.48 8.61
CA ALA A 19 -15.91 2.21 7.91
C ALA A 19 -15.30 3.49 7.29
N THR A 20 -16.15 4.40 6.79
CA THR A 20 -15.69 5.70 6.25
C THR A 20 -15.10 6.57 7.37
N GLN A 21 -15.73 6.64 8.54
CA GLN A 21 -15.21 7.39 9.68
C GLN A 21 -13.88 6.82 10.19
N ASP A 22 -13.77 5.49 10.27
CA ASP A 22 -12.52 4.82 10.64
C ASP A 22 -11.41 5.09 9.62
N GLY A 23 -11.75 5.08 8.33
CA GLY A 23 -10.85 5.49 7.26
C GLY A 23 -10.36 6.93 7.42
N ILE A 24 -11.25 7.90 7.64
CA ILE A 24 -10.90 9.31 7.88
C ILE A 24 -9.96 9.44 9.09
N LYS A 25 -10.26 8.74 10.19
CA LYS A 25 -9.41 8.73 11.38
C LYS A 25 -8.01 8.22 11.06
N GLN A 26 -7.88 7.12 10.31
CA GLN A 26 -6.58 6.59 9.91
C GLN A 26 -5.83 7.54 8.97
N LEU A 27 -6.52 8.18 8.01
CA LEU A 27 -5.92 9.15 7.10
C LEU A 27 -5.33 10.34 7.84
N ARG A 28 -6.01 10.82 8.90
CA ARG A 28 -5.48 11.88 9.78
C ARG A 28 -4.27 11.39 10.56
N ALA A 29 -4.34 10.20 11.16
CA ALA A 29 -3.22 9.63 11.91
C ALA A 29 -1.96 9.44 11.06
N ASN A 30 -2.12 9.16 9.75
CA ASN A 30 -0.98 9.03 8.84
C ASN A 30 -0.20 10.34 8.65
N LEU A 31 -0.79 11.51 8.91
CA LEU A 31 -0.08 12.79 8.84
C LEU A 31 0.96 12.95 9.95
N ASP A 32 0.77 12.25 11.07
CA ASP A 32 1.68 12.24 12.22
C ASP A 32 2.76 11.14 12.10
N ALA A 33 2.81 10.42 10.96
CA ALA A 33 3.80 9.37 10.74
C ALA A 33 5.23 9.94 10.80
N PRO A 34 6.18 9.24 11.46
CA PRO A 34 7.55 9.74 11.59
C PRO A 34 8.24 9.83 10.23
N ARG A 35 9.08 10.86 10.06
CA ARG A 35 9.94 11.01 8.89
C ARG A 35 11.23 10.22 9.09
N LEU A 36 11.52 9.32 8.16
CA LEU A 36 12.77 8.57 8.09
C LEU A 36 13.71 9.19 7.05
N PRO A 37 15.03 8.97 7.14
CA PRO A 37 15.96 9.37 6.10
C PRO A 37 15.62 8.72 4.75
N SER A 38 16.19 9.26 3.67
CA SER A 38 16.13 8.61 2.36
C SER A 38 17.00 7.36 2.31
N GLN A 39 16.69 6.43 1.40
CA GLN A 39 17.58 5.32 1.08
C GLN A 39 18.89 5.85 0.46
N SER A 40 19.98 5.10 0.61
CA SER A 40 21.31 5.48 0.13
C SER A 40 21.94 4.43 -0.80
N GLU A 41 21.20 3.40 -1.20
CA GLU A 41 21.71 2.29 -2.03
C GLU A 41 21.79 2.67 -3.51
N VAL A 42 20.88 3.50 -4.01
CA VAL A 42 20.78 3.86 -5.44
C VAL A 42 20.52 5.35 -5.63
N ASP A 43 21.02 5.91 -6.73
CA ASP A 43 20.59 7.23 -7.20
C ASP A 43 19.25 7.10 -7.94
N GLU A 44 18.17 7.53 -7.31
CA GLU A 44 16.82 7.46 -7.88
C GLU A 44 16.65 8.34 -9.13
N GLN A 45 17.49 9.35 -9.33
CA GLN A 45 17.41 10.21 -10.51
C GLN A 45 17.85 9.48 -11.79
N ALA A 46 18.59 8.39 -11.65
CA ALA A 46 19.01 7.54 -12.77
C ALA A 46 17.89 6.61 -13.28
N TYR A 47 16.74 6.55 -12.60
CA TYR A 47 15.63 5.66 -12.94
C TYR A 47 14.35 6.43 -13.29
N SER A 48 13.50 5.82 -14.10
CA SER A 48 12.16 6.34 -14.39
C SER A 48 11.35 6.45 -13.10
N ARG A 49 10.63 7.57 -12.92
CA ARG A 49 9.70 7.78 -11.80
C ARG A 49 8.29 7.27 -12.08
N ALA A 50 8.05 6.65 -13.24
CA ALA A 50 6.74 6.12 -13.63
C ALA A 50 6.19 5.10 -12.62
N HIS A 51 7.06 4.40 -11.88
CA HIS A 51 6.65 3.48 -10.83
C HIS A 51 5.97 4.14 -9.61
N LEU A 52 6.00 5.47 -9.50
CA LEU A 52 5.32 6.22 -8.44
C LEU A 52 3.91 6.68 -8.86
N LEU A 53 3.60 6.62 -10.15
CA LEU A 53 2.33 7.05 -10.72
C LEU A 53 1.23 6.03 -10.41
N ARG A 54 -0.04 6.44 -10.60
CA ARG A 54 -1.18 5.52 -10.59
C ARG A 54 -1.26 4.76 -11.91
N GLU A 55 -1.97 3.63 -11.91
CA GLU A 55 -2.10 2.76 -13.08
C GLU A 55 -2.60 3.51 -14.33
N HIS A 56 -3.63 4.36 -14.18
CA HIS A 56 -4.19 5.17 -15.26
C HIS A 56 -3.35 6.41 -15.64
N GLU A 57 -2.30 6.73 -14.87
CA GLU A 57 -1.39 7.86 -15.12
C GLU A 57 -0.15 7.42 -15.92
N GLY A 58 -0.11 6.17 -16.41
CA GLY A 58 1.05 5.63 -17.14
C GLY A 58 2.06 4.93 -16.24
N TRP A 59 1.59 4.26 -15.19
CA TRP A 59 2.46 3.48 -14.31
C TRP A 59 3.26 2.42 -15.08
N GLU A 60 4.52 2.27 -14.68
CA GLU A 60 5.39 1.19 -15.11
C GLU A 60 6.01 0.49 -13.90
N ALA A 61 6.30 -0.80 -14.02
CA ALA A 61 6.95 -1.53 -12.93
C ALA A 61 8.34 -0.92 -12.62
N PRO A 62 8.71 -0.76 -11.33
CA PRO A 62 10.02 -0.24 -10.95
C PRO A 62 11.15 -1.17 -11.42
N HIS A 63 12.33 -0.57 -11.64
CA HIS A 63 13.56 -1.32 -11.86
C HIS A 63 13.90 -2.19 -10.63
N PRO A 64 14.48 -3.40 -10.79
CA PRO A 64 14.83 -4.27 -9.67
C PRO A 64 15.71 -3.61 -8.59
N ASP A 65 16.60 -2.70 -8.99
CA ASP A 65 17.45 -1.95 -8.05
C ASP A 65 16.62 -1.03 -7.14
N ILE A 66 15.59 -0.37 -7.69
CA ILE A 66 14.65 0.45 -6.89
C ILE A 66 13.89 -0.44 -5.91
N ILE A 67 13.44 -1.61 -6.36
CA ILE A 67 12.77 -2.59 -5.48
C ILE A 67 13.68 -2.99 -4.33
N CYS A 68 14.94 -3.34 -4.63
CA CYS A 68 15.93 -3.73 -3.64
C CYS A 68 16.17 -2.62 -2.61
N ALA A 69 16.48 -1.42 -3.09
CA ALA A 69 16.79 -0.26 -2.25
C ALA A 69 15.62 0.07 -1.31
N TYR A 70 14.40 0.10 -1.85
CA TYR A 70 13.22 0.45 -1.06
C TYR A 70 12.86 -0.63 -0.04
N PHE A 71 12.95 -1.91 -0.42
CA PHE A 71 12.66 -3.01 0.50
C PHE A 71 13.69 -3.10 1.62
N ARG A 72 15.00 -3.01 1.31
CA ARG A 72 16.05 -3.05 2.32
C ARG A 72 15.99 -1.84 3.25
N HIS A 73 15.75 -0.65 2.70
CA HIS A 73 15.55 0.55 3.51
C HIS A 73 14.40 0.38 4.51
N PHE A 74 13.24 -0.14 4.06
CA PHE A 74 12.13 -0.45 4.96
C PHE A 74 12.53 -1.50 6.03
N GLN A 75 13.15 -2.60 5.61
CA GLN A 75 13.58 -3.68 6.51
C GLN A 75 14.61 -3.23 7.55
N ALA A 76 15.46 -2.24 7.22
CA ALA A 76 16.43 -1.67 8.14
C ALA A 76 15.80 -0.82 9.25
N HIS A 77 14.66 -0.20 8.99
CA HIS A 77 13.96 0.66 9.96
C HIS A 77 12.84 -0.06 10.72
N PHE A 78 12.27 -1.13 10.17
CA PHE A 78 11.17 -1.86 10.79
C PHE A 78 11.56 -3.31 11.05
N SER A 79 12.11 -3.56 12.25
CA SER A 79 12.65 -4.86 12.68
C SER A 79 11.61 -5.99 12.66
N ASP A 80 10.33 -5.67 12.87
CA ASP A 80 9.24 -6.64 12.74
C ASP A 80 9.09 -7.20 11.32
N TYR A 81 9.59 -6.49 10.30
CA TYR A 81 9.51 -6.87 8.89
C TYR A 81 10.86 -7.13 8.23
N ASN A 82 11.93 -7.27 9.01
CA ASN A 82 13.33 -7.34 8.56
C ASN A 82 13.73 -8.54 7.68
N THR A 83 12.81 -9.44 7.33
CA THR A 83 13.08 -10.58 6.43
C THR A 83 12.15 -10.56 5.23
N ASP A 84 12.56 -11.20 4.13
CA ASP A 84 11.73 -11.31 2.93
C ASP A 84 10.43 -12.07 3.18
N ALA A 85 10.43 -13.04 4.11
CA ALA A 85 9.21 -13.74 4.51
C ALA A 85 8.22 -12.81 5.23
N LYS A 86 8.70 -11.99 6.17
CA LYS A 86 7.86 -11.03 6.90
C LYS A 86 7.35 -9.92 5.97
N LEU A 87 8.20 -9.43 5.07
CA LEU A 87 7.80 -8.46 4.05
C LEU A 87 6.77 -9.05 3.07
N ALA A 88 6.96 -10.29 2.63
CA ALA A 88 5.99 -11.00 1.79
C ALA A 88 4.63 -11.11 2.48
N ALA A 89 4.60 -11.49 3.76
CA ALA A 89 3.38 -11.57 4.54
C ALA A 89 2.69 -10.19 4.66
N LEU A 90 3.44 -9.13 4.96
CA LEU A 90 2.92 -7.75 5.03
C LEU A 90 2.28 -7.31 3.71
N LEU A 91 2.88 -7.70 2.58
CA LEU A 91 2.39 -7.39 1.25
C LEU A 91 1.30 -8.35 0.74
N GLY A 92 0.92 -9.37 1.52
CA GLY A 92 -0.11 -10.34 1.16
C GLY A 92 0.34 -11.32 0.07
N LEU A 93 1.64 -11.58 -0.03
CA LEU A 93 2.22 -12.52 -0.99
C LEU A 93 2.25 -13.94 -0.40
N THR A 94 2.10 -14.94 -1.27
CA THR A 94 2.05 -16.35 -0.87
C THR A 94 3.39 -16.93 -0.43
N SER A 95 4.52 -16.32 -0.79
CA SER A 95 5.86 -16.80 -0.42
C SER A 95 6.91 -15.70 -0.49
N ASP A 96 7.97 -15.85 0.32
CA ASP A 96 9.19 -15.03 0.30
C ASP A 96 9.92 -15.06 -1.05
N ARG A 97 9.79 -16.18 -1.79
CA ARG A 97 10.30 -16.34 -3.15
C ARG A 97 9.84 -15.23 -4.08
N ARG A 98 8.62 -14.71 -3.93
CA ARG A 98 8.12 -13.59 -4.75
C ARG A 98 8.95 -12.33 -4.56
N ILE A 99 9.30 -12.01 -3.30
CA ILE A 99 10.18 -10.88 -3.00
C ILE A 99 11.53 -11.04 -3.69
N ARG A 100 12.13 -12.24 -3.63
CA ARG A 100 13.41 -12.53 -4.32
C ARG A 100 13.31 -12.39 -5.83
N GLU A 101 12.22 -12.89 -6.45
CA GLU A 101 11.98 -12.78 -7.89
C GLU A 101 11.81 -11.32 -8.34
N TYR A 102 11.16 -10.48 -7.52
CA TYR A 102 11.04 -9.05 -7.78
C TYR A 102 12.40 -8.34 -7.65
N LYS A 103 13.14 -8.63 -6.58
CA LYS A 103 14.49 -8.08 -6.33
C LYS A 103 15.48 -8.44 -7.45
N SER A 104 15.38 -9.63 -8.03
CA SER A 104 16.26 -10.08 -9.12
C SER A 104 15.80 -9.65 -10.51
N GLY A 105 14.58 -9.11 -10.65
CA GLY A 105 13.96 -8.82 -11.95
C GLY A 105 13.50 -10.06 -12.71
N ALA A 106 13.57 -11.26 -12.12
CA ALA A 106 13.02 -12.48 -12.72
C ALA A 106 11.50 -12.41 -12.91
N ARG A 107 10.83 -11.53 -12.15
CA ARG A 107 9.42 -11.21 -12.30
C ARG A 107 9.19 -9.73 -12.04
N THR A 108 8.30 -9.10 -12.80
CA THR A 108 7.84 -7.74 -12.52
C THR A 108 6.90 -7.72 -11.31
N ILE A 109 7.03 -6.72 -10.46
CA ILE A 109 6.14 -6.55 -9.31
C ILE A 109 4.77 -6.02 -9.79
N PRO A 110 3.64 -6.64 -9.38
CA PRO A 110 2.32 -6.14 -9.75
C PRO A 110 2.02 -4.76 -9.16
N TYR A 111 1.26 -3.94 -9.89
CA TYR A 111 0.86 -2.59 -9.45
C TYR A 111 0.32 -2.57 -8.02
N GLY A 112 -0.70 -3.40 -7.72
CA GLY A 112 -1.34 -3.40 -6.40
C GLY A 112 -0.37 -3.72 -5.24
N VAL A 113 0.60 -4.61 -5.45
CA VAL A 113 1.62 -4.96 -4.45
C VAL A 113 2.54 -3.77 -4.21
N TRP A 114 3.03 -3.17 -5.30
CA TRP A 114 3.94 -2.03 -5.24
C TRP A 114 3.25 -0.77 -4.69
N ARG A 115 2.03 -0.48 -5.12
CA ARG A 115 1.24 0.65 -4.65
C ARG A 115 0.95 0.57 -3.16
N LYS A 116 0.55 -0.62 -2.68
CA LYS A 116 0.37 -0.86 -1.24
C LYS A 116 1.63 -0.54 -0.45
N PHE A 117 2.80 -0.96 -0.95
CA PHE A 117 4.09 -0.68 -0.34
C PHE A 117 4.44 0.82 -0.35
N LEU A 118 4.24 1.51 -1.48
CA LEU A 118 4.50 2.95 -1.57
C LEU A 118 3.61 3.75 -0.62
N VAL A 119 2.32 3.40 -0.53
CA VAL A 119 1.37 4.07 0.36
C VAL A 119 1.72 3.84 1.83
N MET A 120 1.98 2.60 2.25
CA MET A 120 2.32 2.31 3.66
C MET A 120 3.62 2.98 4.11
N THR A 121 4.52 3.28 3.17
CA THR A 121 5.80 3.95 3.46
C THR A 121 5.79 5.45 3.17
N GLY A 122 4.62 6.04 2.87
CA GLY A 122 4.49 7.48 2.63
C GLY A 122 5.12 7.98 1.32
N ARG A 123 5.49 7.08 0.40
CA ARG A 123 6.05 7.41 -0.92
C ARG A 123 4.99 7.67 -1.99
N ALA A 124 3.74 7.30 -1.71
CA ALA A 124 2.59 7.58 -2.55
C ALA A 124 1.36 7.95 -1.71
N PRO A 125 0.47 8.80 -2.22
CA PRO A 125 -0.77 9.13 -1.51
C PRO A 125 -1.75 7.96 -1.54
N GLN A 126 -2.60 7.91 -0.52
CA GLN A 126 -3.76 7.02 -0.47
C GLN A 126 -4.69 7.26 -1.67
N GLU A 127 -5.29 6.20 -2.19
CA GLU A 127 -6.28 6.27 -3.26
C GLU A 127 -7.69 6.16 -2.67
N ILE A 128 -8.40 7.29 -2.68
CA ILE A 128 -9.77 7.37 -2.18
C ILE A 128 -10.68 7.42 -3.39
N ILE A 129 -11.46 6.36 -3.60
CA ILE A 129 -12.38 6.23 -4.72
C ILE A 129 -13.71 6.90 -4.35
N GLN A 130 -14.24 7.73 -5.25
CA GLN A 130 -15.55 8.32 -5.09
C GLN A 130 -16.65 7.24 -5.18
N VAL A 131 -17.50 7.17 -4.16
CA VAL A 131 -18.73 6.40 -4.20
C VAL A 131 -19.83 7.30 -4.77
N PHE A 132 -20.35 6.95 -5.94
CA PHE A 132 -21.42 7.73 -6.59
C PHE A 132 -22.80 7.47 -5.98
N ALA A 133 -23.08 6.22 -5.59
CA ALA A 133 -24.31 5.82 -4.93
C ALA A 133 -24.12 4.47 -4.22
N PHE A 134 -24.91 4.21 -3.17
CA PHE A 134 -25.11 2.87 -2.65
C PHE A 134 -26.18 2.18 -3.49
N MET A 135 -25.79 1.23 -4.32
CA MET A 135 -26.69 0.44 -5.16
C MET A 135 -27.10 -0.84 -4.42
N GLY A 136 -28.36 -1.24 -4.52
CA GLY A 136 -28.95 -2.41 -3.87
C GLY A 136 -29.99 -3.08 -4.76
#